data_AF-A0A8I0LAA1-F1
#
_entry.id   AF-A0A8I0LAA1-F1
#
_cell.length_a   1.000
_cell.length_b   1.000
_cell.length_c   1.000
_cell.angle_alpha   90.00
_cell.angle_beta   90.00
_cell.angle_gamma   90.00
#
_symmetry.space_group_name_H-M   'P 1'
#
loop_
_entity.id
_entity.type
_entity.pdbx_description
1 polymer ?
#
loop_
_entity_poly.entity_id
_entity_poly.type
_entity_poly.pdbx_seq_one_letter_code
_entity_poly.pdbx_strand_id
1 'polypeptide(L)'
;LSLPHMGGNELKWVNKAFEDNWVVPLGPNVDEFEHLLCEYLGYGHVVALSSGTAAIHLGLVMLGVTKGDEVICQSLTFSASANPIIYCGAT
;
A
#
# COMPACT_ATOMS: atom_id res chain seq x y z
N LEU A 1 8.96 10.25 17.24
CA LEU A 1 8.96 10.26 15.75
C LEU A 1 10.08 9.34 15.28
N SER A 2 9.82 8.52 14.27
CA SER A 2 10.78 7.54 13.72
C SER A 2 11.44 8.14 12.48
N LEU A 3 12.77 8.30 12.50
CA LEU A 3 13.53 8.70 11.31
C LEU A 3 13.70 7.50 10.38
N PRO A 4 13.81 7.71 9.06
CA PRO A 4 14.15 6.63 8.13
C PRO A 4 15.47 5.95 8.54
N HIS A 5 15.46 4.61 8.56
CA HIS A 5 16.66 3.81 8.71
C HIS A 5 17.04 3.22 7.36
N MET A 6 18.17 3.64 6.81
CA MET A 6 18.67 3.17 5.51
C MET A 6 19.47 1.88 5.68
N GLY A 7 19.09 0.83 4.97
CA GLY A 7 19.74 -0.49 4.93
C GLY A 7 20.89 -0.61 3.93
N GLY A 8 21.14 0.41 3.11
CA GLY A 8 22.34 0.57 2.27
C GLY A 8 22.15 0.18 0.80
N ASN A 9 21.06 -0.48 0.43
CA ASN A 9 20.77 -0.87 -0.97
C ASN A 9 19.80 0.08 -1.67
N GLU A 10 19.20 1.05 -0.97
CA GLU A 10 18.14 1.90 -1.52
C GLU A 10 18.64 2.70 -2.74
N LEU A 11 19.81 3.34 -2.63
CA LEU A 11 20.38 4.12 -3.74
C LEU A 11 20.72 3.24 -4.95
N LYS A 12 21.15 1.99 -4.72
CA LYS A 12 21.42 1.03 -5.80
C LYS A 12 20.15 0.77 -6.61
N TRP A 13 19.03 0.50 -5.95
CA TRP A 13 17.77 0.19 -6.64
C TRP A 13 17.12 1.41 -7.29
N VAL A 14 17.27 2.60 -6.69
CA VAL A 14 16.88 3.87 -7.31
C VAL A 14 17.67 4.10 -8.59
N ASN A 15 19.00 3.99 -8.56
CA ASN A 15 19.84 4.18 -9.75
C ASN A 15 19.50 3.16 -10.85
N LYS A 16 19.27 1.90 -10.49
CA LYS A 16 18.83 0.88 -11.45
C LYS A 16 17.52 1.26 -12.16
N ALA A 17 16.55 1.83 -11.43
CA ALA A 17 15.31 2.29 -12.05
C ALA A 17 15.53 3.41 -13.08
N PHE A 18 16.49 4.32 -12.83
CA PHE A 18 16.90 5.33 -13.80
C PHE A 18 17.63 4.71 -15.01
N GLU A 19 18.58 3.81 -14.77
CA GLU A 19 19.35 3.13 -15.83
C GLU A 19 18.45 2.33 -16.78
N ASP A 20 17.48 1.61 -16.22
CA ASP A 20 16.53 0.79 -16.98
C ASP A 20 15.33 1.62 -17.49
N ASN A 21 15.31 2.94 -17.24
CA ASN A 21 14.26 3.88 -17.64
C ASN A 21 12.84 3.54 -17.12
N TRP A 22 12.75 2.93 -15.93
CA TRP A 22 11.51 2.58 -15.23
C TRP A 22 11.17 3.61 -14.14
N VAL A 23 11.08 4.88 -14.51
CA VAL A 23 10.68 5.98 -13.59
C VAL A 23 9.17 6.21 -13.68
N VAL A 24 8.40 5.14 -13.48
CA VAL A 24 6.93 5.10 -13.55
C VAL A 24 6.39 4.23 -12.40
N PRO A 25 5.08 4.24 -12.09
CA PRO A 25 4.54 3.57 -10.90
C PRO A 25 4.52 2.03 -10.94
N LEU A 26 5.17 1.43 -11.95
CA LEU A 26 5.19 0.00 -12.23
C LEU A 26 6.55 -0.38 -12.83
N GLY A 27 6.89 -1.66 -12.83
CA GLY A 27 8.11 -2.17 -13.44
C GLY A 27 8.86 -3.15 -12.54
N PRO A 28 10.06 -3.58 -12.95
CA PRO A 28 10.72 -4.75 -12.37
C PRO A 28 10.97 -4.66 -10.86
N ASN A 29 11.27 -3.47 -10.34
CA ASN A 29 11.47 -3.26 -8.91
C ASN A 29 10.17 -3.40 -8.10
N VAL A 30 9.03 -3.04 -8.68
CA VAL A 30 7.71 -3.19 -8.05
C VAL A 30 7.28 -4.65 -8.07
N ASP A 31 7.42 -5.31 -9.22
CA ASP A 31 7.09 -6.74 -9.38
C ASP A 31 7.88 -7.61 -8.40
N GLU A 32 9.19 -7.35 -8.28
CA GLU A 32 10.05 -8.08 -7.34
C GLU A 32 9.73 -7.73 -5.87
N PHE A 33 9.35 -6.48 -5.57
CA PHE A 33 8.92 -6.10 -4.23
C PHE A 33 7.64 -6.86 -3.81
N GLU A 34 6.65 -6.94 -4.70
CA GLU A 34 5.43 -7.71 -4.45
C GLU A 34 5.72 -9.20 -4.27
N HIS A 35 6.60 -9.76 -5.10
CA HIS A 35 7.03 -11.16 -5.00
C HIS A 35 7.73 -11.46 -3.68
N LEU A 36 8.79 -10.71 -3.33
CA LEU A 36 9.54 -10.91 -2.09
C LEU A 36 8.68 -10.69 -0.84
N LEU A 37 7.74 -9.73 -0.89
CA LEU A 37 6.82 -9.50 0.21
C LEU A 37 5.80 -10.65 0.34
N CYS A 38 5.34 -11.22 -0.77
CA CYS A 38 4.50 -12.40 -0.78
C CYS A 38 5.22 -13.61 -0.17
N GLU A 39 6.49 -13.84 -0.55
CA GLU A 39 7.32 -14.90 0.04
C GLU A 39 7.52 -14.67 1.55
N TYR A 40 7.82 -13.44 1.96
CA TYR A 40 8.02 -13.08 3.37
C TYR A 40 6.76 -13.31 4.23
N LEU A 41 5.57 -12.98 3.70
CA LEU A 41 4.30 -13.20 4.39
C LEU A 41 3.88 -14.68 4.42
N GLY A 42 4.34 -15.47 3.45
CA GLY A 42 4.09 -16.91 3.38
C GLY A 42 2.68 -17.30 2.95
N TYR A 43 1.83 -16.36 2.53
CA TYR A 43 0.50 -16.62 2.00
C TYR A 43 -0.09 -15.42 1.25
N GLY A 44 -1.03 -15.70 0.36
CA GLY A 44 -1.90 -14.69 -0.26
C GLY A 44 -1.36 -14.09 -1.56
N HIS A 45 -1.92 -12.94 -1.91
CA HIS A 45 -1.52 -12.10 -3.03
C HIS A 45 -1.12 -10.73 -2.49
N VAL A 46 -0.07 -10.14 -3.06
CA VAL A 46 0.42 -8.81 -2.67
C VAL A 46 0.27 -7.87 -3.86
N VAL A 47 -0.13 -6.63 -3.56
CA VAL A 47 -0.12 -5.53 -4.53
C VAL A 47 0.47 -4.29 -3.85
N ALA A 48 1.43 -3.65 -4.51
CA ALA A 48 2.06 -2.43 -4.06
C ALA A 48 1.18 -1.22 -4.43
N LEU A 49 0.99 -0.32 -3.47
CA LEU A 49 0.19 0.89 -3.64
C LEU A 49 0.93 2.11 -3.10
N SER A 50 0.46 3.29 -3.47
CA SER A 50 1.11 4.56 -3.12
C SER A 50 1.11 4.87 -1.62
N SER A 51 0.23 4.24 -0.82
CA SER A 51 0.15 4.44 0.63
C SER A 51 -0.70 3.37 1.31
N GLY A 52 -0.59 3.27 2.65
CA GLY A 52 -1.49 2.46 3.46
C GLY A 52 -2.95 2.90 3.37
N THR A 53 -3.22 4.20 3.21
CA THR A 53 -4.59 4.70 2.98
C THR A 53 -5.19 4.17 1.68
N ALA A 54 -4.40 4.14 0.59
CA ALA A 54 -4.83 3.58 -0.69
C ALA A 54 -5.09 2.07 -0.58
N ALA A 55 -4.27 1.36 0.22
CA ALA A 55 -4.46 -0.07 0.48
C ALA A 55 -5.77 -0.37 1.21
N ILE A 56 -6.10 0.39 2.26
CA ILE A 56 -7.37 0.23 2.98
C ILE A 56 -8.54 0.57 2.04
N HIS A 57 -8.45 1.67 1.28
CA HIS A 57 -9.50 2.06 0.35
C HIS A 57 -9.76 1.00 -0.72
N LEU A 58 -8.71 0.45 -1.36
CA LEU A 58 -8.86 -0.63 -2.32
C LEU A 58 -9.50 -1.87 -1.68
N GLY A 59 -9.09 -2.23 -0.45
CA GLY A 59 -9.68 -3.33 0.29
C GLY A 59 -11.18 -3.17 0.51
N LEU A 60 -11.63 -1.97 0.91
CA LEU A 60 -13.06 -1.67 1.09
C LEU A 60 -13.83 -1.75 -0.24
N VAL A 61 -13.25 -1.21 -1.33
CA VAL A 61 -13.84 -1.32 -2.67
C VAL A 61 -13.97 -2.77 -3.11
N MET A 62 -12.95 -3.60 -2.88
CA MET A 62 -12.98 -5.03 -3.22
C MET A 62 -13.97 -5.84 -2.38
N LEU A 63 -14.25 -5.40 -1.14
CA LEU A 63 -15.31 -5.96 -0.29
C LEU A 63 -16.71 -5.49 -0.70
N GLY A 64 -16.83 -4.56 -1.65
CA GLY A 64 -18.10 -4.02 -2.12
C GLY A 64 -18.71 -2.97 -1.20
N VAL A 65 -17.93 -2.41 -0.26
CA VAL A 65 -18.40 -1.36 0.66
C VAL A 65 -18.87 -0.15 -0.13
N THR A 66 -20.08 0.30 0.17
CA THR A 66 -20.74 1.40 -0.52
C THR A 66 -21.56 2.26 0.42
N LYS A 67 -22.25 3.23 -0.15
CA LYS A 67 -23.09 4.16 0.59
C LYS A 67 -24.19 3.41 1.35
N GLY A 68 -24.26 3.67 2.66
CA GLY A 68 -25.24 3.08 3.56
C GLY A 68 -24.73 1.86 4.34
N ASP A 69 -23.52 1.38 4.03
CA ASP A 69 -22.86 0.34 4.83
C ASP A 69 -22.23 0.94 6.09
N GLU A 70 -22.19 0.12 7.15
CA GLU A 70 -21.51 0.45 8.41
C GLU A 70 -20.17 -0.31 8.51
N VAL A 71 -19.09 0.40 8.82
CA VAL A 71 -17.75 -0.18 8.98
C VAL A 71 -17.19 0.19 10.35
N ILE A 72 -16.99 -0.81 11.20
CA ILE A 72 -16.44 -0.61 12.55
C ILE A 72 -14.97 -0.17 12.45
N CYS A 73 -14.65 0.99 13.03
CA CYS A 73 -13.29 1.51 13.12
C CYS A 73 -12.92 1.80 14.58
N GLN A 74 -11.63 1.62 14.91
CA GLN A 74 -11.11 1.98 16.23
C GLN A 74 -11.23 3.49 16.47
N SER A 75 -11.67 3.89 17.66
CA SER A 75 -11.82 5.31 18.03
C SER A 75 -10.48 6.02 18.25
N LEU A 76 -9.44 5.29 18.70
CA LEU A 76 -8.09 5.79 18.89
C LEU A 76 -7.13 5.16 17.88
N THR A 77 -7.01 5.78 16.71
CA THR A 77 -6.13 5.37 15.62
C THR A 77 -5.74 6.59 14.77
N PHE A 78 -4.87 6.41 13.78
CA PHE A 78 -4.60 7.45 12.80
C PHE A 78 -5.77 7.58 11.81
N SER A 79 -6.08 8.80 11.34
CA SER A 79 -7.26 9.07 10.51
C SER A 79 -7.32 8.28 9.20
N ALA A 80 -6.17 7.82 8.69
CA ALA A 80 -6.10 6.96 7.51
C ALA A 80 -6.87 5.63 7.64
N SER A 81 -7.20 5.21 8.86
CA SER A 81 -8.05 4.03 9.09
C SER A 81 -9.53 4.32 8.80
N ALA A 82 -10.00 5.53 9.11
CA ALA A 82 -11.42 5.92 8.97
C ALA A 82 -11.74 6.63 7.66
N ASN A 83 -10.82 7.45 7.14
CA ASN A 83 -11.07 8.22 5.91
C ASN A 83 -11.48 7.34 4.71
N PRO A 84 -10.89 6.16 4.46
CA PRO A 84 -11.30 5.26 3.38
C PRO A 84 -12.77 4.82 3.44
N ILE A 85 -13.33 4.68 4.64
CA ILE A 85 -14.76 4.35 4.84
C ILE A 85 -15.62 5.46 4.23
N ILE A 86 -15.27 6.71 4.53
CA ILE A 86 -15.95 7.90 4.00
C ILE A 86 -15.75 8.04 2.48
N TYR A 87 -14.60 7.65 1.93
CA TYR A 87 -14.36 7.68 0.48
C TYR A 87 -15.32 6.75 -0.28
N CYS A 88 -15.70 5.62 0.32
CA CYS A 88 -16.73 4.71 -0.19
C CYS A 88 -18.17 5.20 0.05
N GLY A 89 -18.36 6.28 0.82
CA GLY A 89 -19.68 6.80 1.21
C GLY A 89 -20.35 6.05 2.37
N ALA A 90 -19.62 5.13 3.02
CA ALA A 90 -20.05 4.38 4.20
C ALA A 90 -19.88 5.20 5.50
N THR A 91 -20.29 4.63 6.63
CA THR A 91 -20.17 5.24 7.97
C THR A 91 -19.46 4.37 8.98
#